data_AF-A0A8E2I841-F1
#
_entry.id   AF-A0A8E2I841-F1
#
_cell.length_a   1.000
_cell.length_b   1.000
_cell.length_c   1.000
_cell.angle_alpha   90.00
_cell.angle_beta   90.00
_cell.angle_gamma   90.00
#
_symmetry.space_group_name_H-M   'P 1'
#
loop_
_entity.id
_entity.type
_entity.pdbx_description
1 polymer ?
#
loop_
_entity_poly.entity_id
_entity_poly.type
_entity_poly.pdbx_seq_one_letter_code
_entity_poly.pdbx_strand_id
1 'polypeptide(L)'
;HKSELLITVLVHNFSEYPFSFHNKNLQYIENNHLIAEHTFQQPIPIVEQQTSMPWTFIFPVLSIKSSPSMKDGTLEIVEKLN
;
A
#
# COMPACT_ATOMS: atom_id res chain seq x y z
N HIS A 1 13.61 -16.75 -6.32
CA HIS A 1 13.11 -15.58 -5.57
C HIS A 1 12.11 -14.84 -6.44
N LYS A 2 10.89 -14.59 -5.95
CA LYS A 2 9.93 -13.73 -6.65
C LYS A 2 10.40 -12.28 -6.45
N SER A 3 10.68 -11.54 -7.52
CA SER A 3 11.19 -10.15 -7.47
C SER A 3 10.10 -9.15 -7.06
N GLU A 4 9.38 -9.45 -5.98
CA GLU A 4 8.29 -8.64 -5.42
C GLU A 4 8.86 -7.61 -4.44
N LEU A 5 8.17 -6.48 -4.32
CA LEU A 5 8.49 -5.43 -3.36
C LEU A 5 7.51 -5.52 -2.18
N LEU A 6 8.04 -5.75 -0.98
CA LEU A 6 7.25 -5.90 0.24
C LEU A 6 7.38 -4.62 1.06
N ILE A 7 6.27 -3.94 1.26
CA ILE A 7 6.19 -2.71 2.07
C ILE A 7 5.35 -3.00 3.30
N THR A 8 5.97 -2.93 4.49
CA THR A 8 5.26 -3.09 5.77
C THR A 8 5.05 -1.75 6.43
N VAL A 9 3.80 -1.43 6.77
CA VAL A 9 3.42 -0.22 7.50
C VAL A 9 2.53 -0.58 8.69
N LEU A 10 2.47 0.29 9.69
CA LEU A 10 1.45 0.19 10.73
C LEU A 10 0.20 0.93 10.25
N VAL A 11 -0.88 0.19 10.00
CA VAL A 11 -2.15 0.79 9.61
C VAL A 11 -2.94 1.08 10.87
N HIS A 12 -3.33 2.34 11.03
CA HIS A 12 -4.19 2.80 12.11
C HIS A 12 -5.57 3.13 11.55
N ASN A 13 -6.61 2.43 11.99
CA ASN A 13 -7.99 2.80 11.70
C ASN A 13 -8.62 3.43 12.95
N PHE A 14 -8.56 4.75 13.04
CA PHE A 14 -9.20 5.53 14.12
C PHE A 14 -10.67 5.84 13.83
N SER A 15 -11.23 5.35 12.73
CA SER A 15 -12.63 5.60 12.39
C SER A 15 -13.57 4.63 13.13
N GLU A 16 -14.84 5.00 13.17
CA GLU A 16 -15.93 4.16 13.70
C GLU A 16 -16.37 3.07 12.72
N TYR A 17 -15.70 2.92 11.57
CA TYR A 17 -16.08 1.97 10.54
C TYR A 17 -14.89 1.09 10.12
N PRO A 18 -15.12 -0.16 9.74
CA PRO A 18 -14.09 -0.97 9.11
C PRO A 18 -13.63 -0.33 7.80
N PHE A 19 -12.32 -0.44 7.51
CA PHE A 19 -11.73 0.04 6.28
C PHE A 19 -11.22 -1.12 5.43
N SER A 20 -11.46 -1.06 4.12
CA SER A 20 -10.96 -2.05 3.17
C SER A 20 -10.08 -1.39 2.10
N PHE A 21 -8.92 -2.00 1.85
CA PHE A 21 -8.07 -1.66 0.71
C PHE A 21 -8.53 -2.30 -0.61
N HIS A 22 -9.68 -3.00 -0.62
CA HIS A 22 -10.20 -3.61 -1.84
C HIS A 22 -10.45 -2.55 -2.93
N ASN A 23 -9.89 -2.80 -4.12
CA ASN A 23 -9.89 -1.90 -5.28
C ASN A 23 -9.29 -0.51 -5.00
N LYS A 24 -8.50 -0.35 -3.94
CA LYS A 24 -7.72 0.87 -3.71
C LYS A 24 -6.43 0.80 -4.52
N ASN A 25 -6.11 1.90 -5.19
CA ASN A 25 -4.80 2.12 -5.82
C ASN A 25 -3.85 2.66 -4.75
N LEU A 26 -2.73 1.97 -4.56
CA LEU A 26 -1.69 2.39 -3.65
C LEU A 26 -0.42 2.69 -4.42
N GLN A 27 0.27 3.74 -3.99
CA GLN A 27 1.57 4.15 -4.50
C GLN A 27 2.62 4.08 -3.40
N TYR A 28 3.75 3.46 -3.73
CA TYR A 28 4.96 3.54 -2.91
C TYR A 28 5.89 4.59 -3.51
N ILE A 29 6.23 5.59 -2.71
CA ILE A 29 7.01 6.75 -3.10
C ILE A 29 8.25 6.82 -2.24
N GLU A 30 9.42 7.06 -2.84
CA GLU A 30 10.67 7.33 -2.13
C GLU A 30 11.23 8.66 -2.61
N ASN A 31 11.61 9.58 -1.71
CA ASN A 31 12.17 10.89 -2.09
C ASN A 31 11.34 11.61 -3.17
N ASN A 32 10.00 11.60 -3.03
CA ASN A 32 9.04 12.15 -3.99
C ASN A 32 9.04 11.49 -5.40
N HIS A 33 9.64 10.32 -5.56
CA HIS A 33 9.59 9.54 -6.79
C HIS A 33 8.71 8.30 -6.64
N LEU A 34 7.85 8.07 -7.63
CA LEU A 34 7.01 6.88 -7.68
C LEU A 34 7.85 5.63 -7.97
N ILE A 35 7.89 4.71 -7.00
CA ILE A 35 8.67 3.48 -7.09
C ILE A 35 7.79 2.30 -7.51
N ALA A 36 6.57 2.20 -7.00
CA ALA A 36 5.61 1.18 -7.39
C ALA A 36 4.16 1.68 -7.28
N GLU A 37 3.28 1.17 -8.14
CA GLU A 37 1.85 1.50 -8.12
C GLU A 37 1.02 0.25 -8.41
N HIS A 38 0.09 -0.08 -7.53
CA HIS A 38 -0.76 -1.25 -7.69
C HIS A 38 -2.18 -1.04 -7.15
N THR A 39 -3.17 -1.51 -7.91
CA THR A 39 -4.55 -1.62 -7.44
C THR A 39 -4.78 -3.01 -6.87
N PHE A 40 -5.03 -3.11 -5.57
CA PHE A 40 -5.19 -4.39 -4.90
C PHE A 40 -6.62 -4.91 -5.03
N GLN A 41 -6.79 -5.98 -5.82
CA GLN A 41 -8.11 -6.54 -6.17
C GLN A 41 -8.52 -7.76 -5.33
N GLN A 42 -7.56 -8.49 -4.74
CA GLN A 42 -7.84 -9.65 -3.88
C GLN A 42 -8.43 -9.21 -2.54
N PRO A 43 -9.14 -10.10 -1.81
CA PRO A 43 -9.61 -9.77 -0.47
C PRO A 43 -8.40 -9.55 0.45
N ILE A 44 -8.01 -8.30 0.59
CA ILE A 44 -7.20 -7.83 1.70
C ILE A 44 -8.10 -7.91 2.94
N PRO A 45 -7.66 -8.56 4.04
CA PRO A 45 -8.41 -8.53 5.27
C PRO A 45 -8.79 -7.10 5.68
N ILE A 46 -10.01 -6.96 6.20
CA ILE A 46 -10.58 -5.69 6.62
C ILE A 46 -9.80 -5.17 7.82
N VAL A 47 -9.47 -3.88 7.81
CA VAL A 47 -8.92 -3.20 8.98
C VAL A 47 -10.09 -2.76 9.85
N GLU A 48 -10.34 -3.51 10.93
CA GLU A 48 -11.45 -3.24 11.84
C GLU A 48 -11.36 -1.83 12.46
N GLN A 49 -12.52 -1.28 12.81
CA GLN A 49 -12.63 0.02 13.48
C GLN A 49 -11.81 0.05 14.79
N GLN A 50 -11.23 1.20 15.11
CA GLN A 50 -10.45 1.42 16.35
C GLN A 50 -9.29 0.40 16.57
N THR A 51 -8.70 -0.12 15.48
CA THR A 51 -7.55 -1.05 15.56
C THR A 51 -6.28 -0.48 14.94
N SER A 52 -5.15 -1.07 15.33
CA SER A 52 -3.83 -0.81 14.75
C SER A 52 -3.15 -2.13 14.45
N MET A 53 -2.76 -2.36 13.20
CA MET A 53 -2.15 -3.63 12.78
C MET A 53 -1.02 -3.41 11.78
N PRO A 54 0.09 -4.16 11.89
CA PRO A 54 1.11 -4.17 10.85
C PRO A 54 0.53 -4.82 9.60
N TRP A 55 0.73 -4.18 8.45
CA TRP A 55 0.28 -4.67 7.17
C TRP A 55 1.42 -4.70 6.16
N THR A 56 1.61 -5.85 5.50
CA THR A 56 2.57 -5.98 4.40
C THR A 56 1.82 -5.96 3.07
N PHE A 57 2.06 -4.91 2.29
CA PHE A 57 1.60 -4.82 0.91
C PHE A 57 2.65 -5.44 -0.01
N ILE A 58 2.23 -6.41 -0.81
CA ILE A 58 3.10 -7.12 -1.75
C ILE A 58 2.87 -6.54 -3.14
N PHE A 59 3.78 -5.68 -3.58
CA PHE A 59 3.78 -5.11 -4.91
C PHE A 59 4.36 -6.13 -5.91
N PRO A 60 3.59 -6.59 -6.91
CA PRO A 60 4.10 -7.52 -7.91
C PRO A 60 5.16 -6.84 -8.77
N VAL A 61 6.11 -7.60 -9.33
CA VAL A 61 7.22 -7.05 -10.13
C VAL A 61 6.76 -6.11 -11.25
N LEU A 62 5.63 -6.38 -11.89
CA LEU A 62 5.06 -5.57 -12.97
C LEU A 62 4.53 -4.20 -12.51
N SER A 63 4.30 -4.03 -11.20
CA SER A 63 3.90 -2.76 -10.59
C SER A 63 5.08 -1.85 -10.26
N ILE A 64 6.30 -2.40 -10.20
CA ILE A 64 7.52 -1.67 -9.86
C ILE A 64 7.94 -0.85 -11.07
N LYS A 65 8.01 0.47 -10.91
CA LYS A 65 8.34 1.46 -11.94
C LYS A 65 9.82 1.84 -11.93
N SER A 66 10.49 1.69 -10.79
CA SER A 66 11.90 2.05 -10.60
C SER A 66 12.50 1.22 -9.48
N SER A 67 13.82 1.10 -9.46
CA SER A 67 14.51 0.35 -8.40
C SER A 67 14.36 1.07 -7.05
N PRO A 68 13.85 0.39 -6.02
CA PRO A 68 13.72 0.97 -4.68
C PRO A 68 15.09 1.17 -4.02
N SER A 69 15.29 2.33 -3.40
CA SER A 69 16.41 2.63 -2.50
C SER A 69 16.15 2.16 -1.06
N MET A 70 14.89 1.85 -0.72
CA MET A 70 14.42 1.43 0.60
C MET A 70 14.64 2.49 1.70
N LYS A 71 14.64 3.77 1.33
CA LYS A 71 14.84 4.90 2.23
C LYS A 71 13.74 5.93 2.07
N ASP A 72 13.32 6.51 3.19
CA ASP A 72 12.38 7.64 3.23
C ASP A 72 11.11 7.39 2.41
N GLY A 73 10.62 6.14 2.49
CA GLY A 73 9.49 5.65 1.73
C GLY A 73 8.16 5.99 2.38
N THR A 74 7.19 6.40 1.57
CA THR A 74 5.80 6.66 1.98
C THR A 74 4.85 5.81 1.15
N LEU A 75 3.77 5.34 1.78
CA LEU A 75 2.71 4.60 1.13
C LEU A 75 1.45 5.48 1.11
N GLU A 76 0.92 5.73 -0.09
CA GLU A 76 -0.21 6.63 -0.29
C GLU A 76 -1.37 5.91 -0.97
N ILE A 77 -2.61 6.25 -0.60
CA ILE A 77 -3.81 5.83 -1.32
C ILE A 77 -4.16 6.94 -2.31
N VAL A 78 -4.24 6.60 -3.59
CA VAL A 78 -4.61 7.57 -4.63
C VAL A 78 -6.10 7.48 -4.91
N GLU A 79 -6.82 8.56 -4.65
CA GLU A 79 -8.21 8.71 -5.08
C GLU A 79 -8.24 9.27 -6.50
N LYS A 80 -9.00 8.62 -7.39
CA LYS A 80 -9.30 9.23 -8.69
C LYS A 80 -10.32 10.33 -8.46
N LEU A 81 -9.93 11.58 -8.69
CA LEU A 81 -10.87 12.68 -8.83
C LEU A 81 -11.67 12.43 -10.11
N ASN A 82 -12.98 12.29 -9.98
CA ASN A 82 -13.92 12.21 -11.09
C ASN A 82 -14.21 13.60 -11.67
#